data_AF-A0A4S8MU96-F1
#
_entry.id   AF-A0A4S8MU96-F1
#
_cell.length_a   1.000
_cell.length_b   1.000
_cell.length_c   1.000
_cell.angle_alpha   90.00
_cell.angle_beta   90.00
_cell.angle_gamma   90.00
#
_symmetry.space_group_name_H-M   'P 1'
#
loop_
_entity.id
_entity.type
_entity.pdbx_description
1 polymer ?
#
loop_
_entity_poly.entity_id
_entity_poly.type
_entity_poly.pdbx_seq_one_letter_code
_entity_poly.pdbx_strand_id
1 'polypeptide(L)'
;MGGVSETRLDLTSGRVNRLLRPLRTKCATLAACHNTRSQAPSVVMTYSHAKPMSYASTPPLMILDSDTRLPLNGQHPQYTIDLARRTHAVCEAFKVVVEKTQHLRKDPSSNDVPSLTSMCSIVAGSHIEPEVDASMTVTEQEEQSLEILNSLYDSVPLPYRGWTLVSHALQLILDTCPHNATLLDMLLDITTDQGLTYRSNTILRSLLLLALTPPSLSHPPAICHPDHSDFFVRLLANWDKRGLHVSAFCGIFDSVMQQVQSINAWSCKATTKLLYYNRKKKPHCVVLIGCSLIRFLQSLGSGEACNNQNQSNGLVSHPCRTTALQRTLHDWVTSVLSHQLRAWKLMDGKWNDLEDSAMMLLETCHECGAHKVQVGTYVPNRILSHDFISLATLLLSYSQNYCHRKHLLELLRGTEPETLTYEPLVSQTFLVGTGIEDFKESVRRYAAALKKHGLPRLEASLWACALREVERIETLIWERELQDGVKRFRDELMECVEDSERCFAELANSGGYEWEWEPTVECWIRKKPEDTSSHERGREKRKVYQGDSDASLDCERRKKARLGRRSSSAFTSILSNALLNRQKVHDSANTFDSEDGDEVELEDFYRHFSDTLNPSSDDGLDLFAY
;
A
#
# COMPACT_ATOMS: atom_id res chain seq x y z
N MET A 1 8.12 -17.35 60.63
CA MET A 1 7.88 -17.25 59.18
C MET A 1 8.25 -18.59 58.55
N GLY A 2 7.31 -19.53 58.48
CA GLY A 2 7.51 -20.81 57.81
C GLY A 2 7.13 -20.65 56.34
N GLY A 3 8.11 -20.65 55.45
CA GLY A 3 7.86 -20.73 54.01
C GLY A 3 7.22 -22.08 53.72
N VAL A 4 5.92 -22.08 53.44
CA VAL A 4 5.27 -23.22 52.80
C VAL A 4 6.04 -23.44 51.51
N SER A 5 6.84 -24.52 51.46
CA SER A 5 7.52 -24.94 50.25
C SER A 5 6.43 -25.26 49.26
N GLU A 6 6.11 -24.28 48.42
CA GLU A 6 5.20 -24.41 47.30
C GLU A 6 5.76 -25.57 46.48
N THR A 7 5.12 -26.74 46.59
CA THR A 7 5.52 -27.95 45.91
C THR A 7 5.52 -27.62 44.43
N ARG A 8 6.71 -27.39 43.86
CA ARG A 8 6.89 -27.14 42.44
C ARG A 8 6.17 -28.25 41.71
N LEU A 9 5.07 -27.89 41.09
CA LEU A 9 4.14 -28.82 40.48
C LEU A 9 4.74 -29.27 39.15
N ASP A 10 5.57 -30.30 39.20
CA ASP A 10 6.23 -30.84 38.02
C ASP A 10 5.21 -31.21 36.93
N LEU A 11 5.47 -30.74 35.71
CA LEU A 11 4.61 -30.96 34.54
C LEU A 11 4.89 -32.35 33.93
N THR A 12 4.46 -33.39 34.65
CA THR A 12 4.53 -34.78 34.17
C THR A 12 3.66 -34.99 32.93
N SER A 13 4.03 -35.94 32.07
CA SER A 13 3.28 -36.29 30.85
C SER A 13 1.81 -36.63 31.14
N GLY A 14 1.53 -37.35 32.23
CA GLY A 14 0.18 -37.60 32.71
C GLY A 14 -0.60 -36.32 33.09
N ARG A 15 0.05 -35.31 33.68
CA ARG A 15 -0.57 -34.02 33.98
C ARG A 15 -0.83 -33.20 32.71
N VAL A 16 0.09 -33.24 31.75
CA VAL A 16 -0.07 -32.61 30.44
C VAL A 16 -1.35 -33.13 29.76
N ASN A 17 -1.54 -34.45 29.71
CA ASN A 17 -2.76 -35.04 29.14
C ASN A 17 -4.04 -34.65 29.88
N ARG A 18 -3.99 -34.57 31.22
CA ARG A 18 -5.14 -34.08 32.01
C ARG A 18 -5.50 -32.63 31.69
N LEU A 19 -4.52 -31.79 31.35
CA LEU A 19 -4.75 -30.40 30.94
C LEU A 19 -5.30 -30.28 29.51
N LEU A 20 -4.81 -31.10 28.59
CA LEU A 20 -5.25 -31.07 27.19
C LEU A 20 -6.60 -31.75 26.96
N ARG A 21 -7.01 -32.71 27.81
CA ARG A 21 -8.26 -33.46 27.63
C ARG A 21 -9.51 -32.55 27.58
N PRO A 22 -9.75 -31.63 28.53
CA PRO A 22 -10.88 -30.70 28.43
C PRO A 22 -10.83 -29.87 27.15
N LEU A 23 -9.65 -29.40 26.76
CA LEU A 23 -9.47 -28.60 25.55
C LEU A 23 -9.83 -29.39 24.29
N ARG A 24 -9.32 -30.61 24.13
CA ARG A 24 -9.67 -31.53 23.03
C ARG A 24 -11.18 -31.75 22.93
N THR A 25 -11.83 -32.05 24.05
CA THR A 25 -13.28 -32.24 24.08
C THR A 25 -14.02 -30.99 23.64
N LYS A 26 -13.63 -29.80 24.13
CA LYS A 26 -14.26 -28.54 23.72
C LYS A 26 -14.04 -28.21 22.25
N CYS A 27 -12.81 -28.43 21.73
CA CYS A 27 -12.51 -28.24 20.31
C CYS A 27 -13.37 -29.15 19.42
N ALA A 28 -13.46 -30.44 19.76
CA ALA A 28 -14.31 -31.40 19.05
C ALA A 28 -15.80 -30.99 19.08
N THR A 29 -16.30 -30.50 20.22
CA THR A 29 -17.69 -30.02 20.31
C THR A 29 -17.94 -28.76 19.48
N LEU A 30 -16.95 -27.87 19.35
CA LEU A 30 -17.05 -26.68 18.51
C LEU A 30 -17.02 -27.05 17.03
N ALA A 31 -16.10 -27.93 16.64
CA ALA A 31 -15.99 -28.46 15.27
C ALA A 31 -17.29 -29.17 14.83
N ALA A 32 -17.85 -30.04 15.68
CA ALA A 32 -19.11 -30.71 15.41
C ALA A 32 -20.27 -29.71 15.22
N CYS A 33 -20.31 -28.62 16.02
CA CYS A 33 -21.30 -27.56 15.86
C CYS A 33 -21.26 -26.93 14.46
N HIS A 34 -20.06 -26.68 13.94
CA HIS A 34 -19.88 -26.05 12.64
C HIS A 34 -20.25 -26.99 11.49
N ASN A 35 -19.87 -28.27 11.59
CA ASN A 35 -20.17 -29.27 10.55
C ASN A 35 -21.67 -29.50 10.37
N THR A 36 -22.47 -29.39 11.44
CA THR A 36 -23.93 -29.49 11.32
C THR A 36 -24.56 -28.38 10.48
N ARG A 37 -23.93 -27.19 10.42
CA ARG A 37 -24.41 -26.08 9.59
C ARG A 37 -24.18 -26.32 8.11
N SER A 38 -23.02 -26.87 7.74
CA SER A 38 -22.67 -27.15 6.35
C SER A 38 -23.57 -28.21 5.70
N GLN A 39 -24.21 -29.06 6.51
CA GLN A 39 -25.12 -30.11 6.04
C GLN A 39 -26.59 -29.69 6.00
N ALA A 40 -26.96 -28.54 6.56
CA ALA A 40 -28.33 -28.05 6.42
C ALA A 40 -28.58 -27.77 4.92
N PRO A 41 -29.59 -28.41 4.29
CA PRO A 41 -29.86 -28.22 2.87
C PRO A 41 -30.06 -26.73 2.65
N SER A 42 -29.19 -26.12 1.83
CA SER A 42 -29.38 -24.76 1.36
C SER A 42 -30.79 -24.71 0.81
N VAL A 43 -31.70 -24.06 1.54
CA VAL A 43 -33.08 -23.92 1.12
C VAL A 43 -33.00 -23.08 -0.14
N VAL A 44 -33.05 -23.75 -1.28
CA VAL A 44 -33.08 -23.14 -2.61
C VAL A 44 -34.36 -22.31 -2.62
N MET A 45 -34.23 -21.02 -2.32
CA MET A 45 -35.30 -20.06 -2.49
C MET A 45 -35.61 -20.00 -3.99
N THR A 46 -36.70 -20.67 -4.38
CA THR A 46 -37.23 -20.59 -5.74
C THR A 46 -37.77 -19.19 -5.99
N TYR A 47 -37.02 -18.43 -6.79
CA TYR A 47 -37.43 -17.32 -7.66
C TYR A 47 -38.76 -16.62 -7.36
N SER A 48 -38.70 -15.51 -6.62
CA SER A 48 -39.52 -14.33 -6.92
C SER A 48 -38.91 -13.11 -6.21
N HIS A 49 -38.48 -12.13 -7.00
CA HIS A 49 -37.87 -10.85 -6.63
C HIS A 49 -36.38 -10.88 -6.27
N ALA A 50 -35.54 -10.59 -7.28
CA ALA A 50 -34.16 -10.14 -7.10
C ALA A 50 -34.15 -8.79 -6.38
N LYS A 51 -34.29 -8.80 -5.05
CA LYS A 51 -33.95 -7.64 -4.25
C LYS A 51 -32.43 -7.44 -4.33
N PRO A 52 -31.95 -6.18 -4.39
CA PRO A 52 -30.52 -5.89 -4.33
C PRO A 52 -29.93 -6.64 -3.15
N MET A 53 -28.77 -7.26 -3.37
CA MET A 53 -28.03 -8.15 -2.48
C MET A 53 -28.10 -7.66 -1.03
N SER A 54 -29.15 -8.08 -0.30
CA SER A 54 -29.34 -7.71 1.11
C SER A 54 -28.24 -8.44 1.84
N TYR A 55 -27.21 -7.71 2.26
CA TYR A 55 -26.16 -8.23 3.12
C TYR A 55 -26.81 -9.04 4.25
N ALA A 56 -26.27 -10.23 4.51
CA ALA A 56 -26.72 -11.02 5.64
C ALA A 56 -26.74 -10.11 6.88
N SER A 57 -27.81 -10.15 7.67
CA SER A 57 -28.02 -9.23 8.79
C SER A 57 -26.92 -9.25 9.87
N THR A 58 -25.98 -10.19 9.77
CA THR A 58 -24.84 -10.32 10.66
C THR A 58 -23.54 -10.09 9.88
N PRO A 59 -22.75 -9.06 10.23
CA PRO A 59 -21.45 -8.81 9.60
C PRO A 59 -20.50 -10.02 9.75
N PRO A 60 -19.72 -10.37 8.72
CA PRO A 60 -18.95 -11.62 8.69
C PRO A 60 -17.81 -11.67 9.73
N LEU A 61 -17.25 -10.53 10.13
CA LEU A 61 -16.21 -10.40 11.16
C LEU A 61 -16.76 -9.88 12.48
N MET A 62 -18.08 -10.02 12.72
CA MET A 62 -18.66 -9.64 14.00
C MET A 62 -18.10 -10.51 15.12
N ILE A 63 -17.52 -9.86 16.13
CA ILE A 63 -17.08 -10.50 17.37
C ILE A 63 -18.33 -10.73 18.22
N LEU A 64 -18.65 -11.99 18.49
CA LEU A 64 -19.79 -12.37 19.32
C LEU A 64 -19.42 -12.18 20.79
N ASP A 65 -20.13 -11.29 21.49
CA ASP A 65 -19.97 -11.11 22.93
C ASP A 65 -20.76 -12.18 23.71
N SER A 66 -20.22 -12.64 24.84
CA SER A 66 -20.85 -13.63 25.73
C SER A 66 -22.16 -13.13 26.34
N ASP A 67 -22.22 -11.83 26.65
CA ASP A 67 -23.27 -11.26 27.51
C ASP A 67 -24.33 -10.47 26.74
N THR A 68 -24.21 -10.35 25.42
CA THR A 68 -25.21 -9.63 24.63
C THR A 68 -26.50 -10.44 24.62
N ARG A 69 -27.46 -9.96 25.41
CA ARG A 69 -28.90 -10.26 25.28
C ARG A 69 -29.36 -9.70 23.93
N LEU A 70 -29.00 -10.37 22.84
CA LEU A 70 -29.38 -9.98 21.50
C LEU A 70 -30.92 -9.93 21.43
N PRO A 71 -31.50 -8.88 20.84
CA PRO A 71 -32.95 -8.77 20.72
C PRO A 71 -33.50 -9.99 19.97
N LEU A 72 -34.36 -10.75 20.65
CA LEU A 72 -34.90 -12.07 20.28
C LEU A 72 -35.76 -12.11 18.99
N ASN A 73 -35.78 -11.04 18.19
CA ASN A 73 -36.75 -10.90 17.08
C ASN A 73 -36.29 -11.50 15.74
N GLY A 74 -35.13 -12.17 15.66
CA GLY A 74 -34.71 -12.92 14.48
C GLY A 74 -34.87 -14.44 14.67
N GLN A 75 -35.07 -15.20 13.61
CA GLN A 75 -35.19 -16.68 13.62
C GLN A 75 -33.82 -17.42 13.69
N HIS A 76 -32.69 -16.71 13.71
CA HIS A 76 -31.33 -17.26 13.81
C HIS A 76 -30.54 -17.04 15.13
N PRO A 77 -31.13 -16.77 16.32
CA PRO A 77 -30.35 -16.40 17.50
C PRO A 77 -29.73 -17.62 18.18
N GLN A 78 -30.41 -18.78 18.16
CA GLN A 78 -30.00 -19.94 18.95
C GLN A 78 -28.66 -20.52 18.50
N TYR A 79 -28.45 -20.67 17.19
CA TYR A 79 -27.18 -21.17 16.66
C TYR A 79 -26.01 -20.22 16.98
N THR A 80 -26.21 -18.91 16.81
CA THR A 80 -25.17 -17.92 17.07
C THR A 80 -24.79 -17.88 18.55
N ILE A 81 -25.78 -17.97 19.45
CA ILE A 81 -25.55 -18.08 20.91
C ILE A 81 -24.81 -19.38 21.25
N ASP A 82 -25.22 -20.50 20.66
CA ASP A 82 -24.58 -21.79 20.89
C ASP A 82 -23.13 -21.82 20.38
N LEU A 83 -22.87 -21.20 19.23
CA LEU A 83 -21.53 -21.04 18.67
C LEU A 83 -20.67 -20.15 19.57
N ALA A 84 -21.18 -18.99 20.00
CA ALA A 84 -20.48 -18.08 20.90
C ALA A 84 -20.10 -18.81 22.20
N ARG A 85 -21.06 -19.47 22.86
CA ARG A 85 -20.85 -20.22 24.09
C ARG A 85 -19.79 -21.32 23.94
N ARG A 86 -19.81 -22.09 22.85
CA ARG A 86 -18.80 -23.13 22.58
C ARG A 86 -17.43 -22.52 22.32
N THR A 87 -17.39 -21.37 21.63
CA THR A 87 -16.15 -20.63 21.36
C THR A 87 -15.51 -20.16 22.67
N HIS A 88 -16.29 -19.50 23.55
CA HIS A 88 -15.82 -19.09 24.88
C HIS A 88 -15.35 -20.27 25.72
N ALA A 89 -16.03 -21.42 25.66
CA ALA A 89 -15.61 -22.61 26.38
C ALA A 89 -14.24 -23.16 25.92
N VAL A 90 -13.89 -23.01 24.63
CA VAL A 90 -12.56 -23.34 24.11
C VAL A 90 -11.53 -22.33 24.62
N CYS A 91 -11.83 -21.03 24.53
CA CYS A 91 -10.94 -19.97 25.01
C CYS A 91 -10.64 -20.08 26.51
N GLU A 92 -11.65 -20.35 27.34
CA GLU A 92 -11.47 -20.56 28.78
C GLU A 92 -10.64 -21.81 29.08
N ALA A 93 -10.86 -22.91 28.36
CA ALA A 93 -10.04 -24.12 28.50
C ALA A 93 -8.57 -23.84 28.12
N PHE A 94 -8.32 -23.06 27.07
CA PHE A 94 -6.98 -22.64 26.68
C PHE A 94 -6.35 -21.72 27.74
N LYS A 95 -7.09 -20.74 28.23
CA LYS A 95 -6.66 -19.82 29.30
C LYS A 95 -6.20 -20.58 30.54
N VAL A 96 -6.93 -21.61 30.97
CA VAL A 96 -6.54 -22.49 32.08
C VAL A 96 -5.20 -23.20 31.82
N VAL A 97 -4.92 -23.62 30.58
CA VAL A 97 -3.62 -24.20 30.21
C VAL A 97 -2.50 -23.16 30.33
N VAL A 98 -2.74 -21.94 29.84
CA VAL A 98 -1.78 -20.84 29.85
C VAL A 98 -1.45 -20.39 31.28
N GLU A 99 -2.46 -20.25 32.14
CA GLU A 99 -2.31 -19.86 33.55
C GLU A 99 -1.54 -20.94 34.34
N LYS A 100 -1.93 -22.22 34.20
CA LYS A 100 -1.28 -23.31 34.93
C LYS A 100 0.17 -23.54 34.53
N THR A 101 0.58 -23.09 33.34
CA THR A 101 1.96 -23.18 32.86
C THR A 101 2.76 -21.90 33.04
N GLN A 102 2.15 -20.81 33.52
CA GLN A 102 2.79 -19.49 33.59
C GLN A 102 4.08 -19.49 34.43
N HIS A 103 4.09 -20.20 35.56
CA HIS A 103 5.27 -20.30 36.44
C HIS A 103 6.48 -20.98 35.79
N LEU A 104 6.26 -21.88 34.83
CA LEU A 104 7.33 -22.54 34.06
C LEU A 104 7.84 -21.68 32.90
N ARG A 105 7.08 -20.66 32.52
CA ARG A 105 7.42 -19.75 31.41
C ARG A 105 8.17 -18.49 31.88
N LYS A 106 8.19 -18.21 33.19
CA LYS A 106 8.92 -17.06 33.74
C LYS A 106 10.42 -17.36 33.73
N ASP A 107 11.10 -16.88 32.69
CA ASP A 107 12.56 -16.84 32.68
C ASP A 107 13.01 -15.81 33.74
N PRO A 108 13.91 -16.16 34.69
CA PRO A 108 14.38 -15.24 35.72
C PRO A 108 15.13 -14.02 35.16
N SER A 109 15.58 -14.06 33.90
CA SER A 109 16.19 -12.94 33.19
C SER A 109 15.17 -12.27 32.28
N SER A 110 14.36 -11.38 32.84
CA SER A 110 13.27 -10.68 32.17
C SER A 110 13.75 -9.65 31.13
N ASN A 111 14.16 -10.09 29.94
CA ASN A 111 14.22 -9.21 28.77
C ASN A 111 13.69 -9.96 27.53
N ASP A 112 12.49 -9.55 27.10
CA ASP A 112 11.71 -9.65 25.84
C ASP A 112 11.92 -10.76 24.79
N VAL A 113 13.05 -11.45 24.74
CA VAL A 113 13.33 -12.49 23.73
C VAL A 113 13.45 -13.85 24.40
N PRO A 114 12.61 -14.84 24.04
CA PRO A 114 12.75 -16.20 24.55
C PRO A 114 14.14 -16.77 24.23
N SER A 115 14.73 -17.53 25.16
CA SER A 115 15.95 -18.28 24.88
C SER A 115 15.80 -19.18 23.63
N LEU A 116 16.91 -19.51 22.97
CA LEU A 116 16.88 -20.43 21.82
C LEU A 116 16.19 -21.76 22.17
N THR A 117 16.43 -22.30 23.36
CA THR A 117 15.79 -23.52 23.83
C THR A 117 14.28 -23.35 24.02
N SER A 118 13.83 -22.19 24.53
CA SER A 118 12.41 -21.84 24.59
C SER A 118 11.81 -21.76 23.18
N MET A 119 12.50 -21.14 22.22
CA MET A 119 12.06 -21.09 20.82
C MET A 119 11.95 -22.49 20.20
N CYS A 120 12.95 -23.36 20.39
CA CYS A 120 12.89 -24.75 19.94
C CYS A 120 11.72 -25.52 20.56
N SER A 121 11.44 -25.29 21.84
CA SER A 121 10.33 -25.93 22.56
C SER A 121 8.97 -25.44 22.06
N ILE A 122 8.87 -24.14 21.74
CA ILE A 122 7.72 -23.53 21.09
C ILE A 122 7.49 -24.18 19.71
N VAL A 123 8.53 -24.32 18.89
CA VAL A 123 8.44 -24.95 17.56
C VAL A 123 8.07 -26.42 17.69
N ALA A 124 8.76 -27.18 18.54
CA ALA A 124 8.47 -28.60 18.80
C ALA A 124 6.99 -28.79 19.15
N GLY A 125 6.45 -27.97 20.06
CA GLY A 125 5.04 -28.01 20.44
C GLY A 125 4.05 -27.80 19.28
N SER A 126 4.43 -27.04 18.22
CA SER A 126 3.56 -26.83 17.05
C SER A 126 3.59 -27.96 16.05
N HIS A 127 4.56 -28.86 16.16
CA HIS A 127 4.70 -30.01 15.29
C HIS A 127 4.44 -31.32 16.05
N ILE A 128 3.82 -31.24 17.24
CA ILE A 128 3.28 -32.42 17.91
C ILE A 128 1.99 -32.81 17.19
N GLU A 129 2.14 -33.49 16.07
CA GLU A 129 1.07 -34.22 15.41
C GLU A 129 1.16 -35.69 15.83
N PRO A 130 0.07 -36.32 16.30
CA PRO A 130 0.05 -37.76 16.37
C PRO A 130 -0.01 -38.27 14.93
N GLU A 131 1.14 -38.62 14.35
CA GLU A 131 1.17 -39.47 13.15
C GLU A 131 0.56 -40.81 13.56
N VAL A 132 -0.71 -41.03 13.22
CA VAL A 132 -1.36 -42.31 13.46
C VAL A 132 -1.60 -43.01 12.14
N ASP A 133 -1.16 -44.26 12.08
CA ASP A 133 -1.43 -45.15 10.97
C ASP A 133 -2.95 -45.34 10.81
N ALA A 134 -3.49 -45.02 9.63
CA ALA A 134 -4.90 -45.13 9.31
C ALA A 134 -5.41 -46.59 9.29
N SER A 135 -4.51 -47.57 9.42
CA SER A 135 -4.86 -49.00 9.47
C SER A 135 -5.27 -49.53 10.85
N MET A 136 -5.09 -48.74 11.92
CA MET A 136 -5.38 -49.18 13.30
C MET A 136 -6.84 -48.96 13.70
N THR A 137 -7.32 -49.74 14.69
CA THR A 137 -8.65 -49.49 15.27
C THR A 137 -8.64 -48.18 16.05
N VAL A 138 -9.79 -47.49 16.16
CA VAL A 138 -9.92 -46.19 16.84
C VAL A 138 -9.35 -46.23 18.27
N THR A 139 -9.55 -47.34 18.99
CA THR A 139 -9.05 -47.53 20.35
C THR A 139 -7.52 -47.69 20.39
N GLU A 140 -6.94 -48.48 19.49
CA GLU A 140 -5.49 -48.68 19.42
C GLU A 140 -4.78 -47.41 18.96
N GLN A 141 -5.39 -46.67 18.03
CA GLN A 141 -4.94 -45.36 17.57
C GLN A 141 -4.88 -44.36 18.73
N GLU A 142 -5.89 -44.29 19.59
CA GLU A 142 -5.88 -43.39 20.76
C GLU A 142 -4.79 -43.75 21.78
N GLU A 143 -4.61 -45.05 22.07
CA GLU A 143 -3.59 -45.52 23.01
C GLU A 143 -2.17 -45.26 22.49
N GLN A 144 -1.89 -45.61 21.24
CA GLN A 144 -0.57 -45.37 20.64
C GLN A 144 -0.27 -43.87 20.51
N SER A 145 -1.27 -43.06 20.13
CA SER A 145 -1.13 -41.60 20.09
C SER A 145 -0.75 -41.02 21.44
N LEU A 146 -1.35 -41.54 22.53
CA LEU A 146 -1.04 -41.09 23.88
C LEU A 146 0.35 -41.53 24.33
N GLU A 147 0.81 -42.72 23.95
CA GLU A 147 2.16 -43.21 24.26
C GLU A 147 3.23 -42.39 23.54
N ILE A 148 3.08 -42.17 22.23
CA ILE A 148 3.98 -41.32 21.43
C ILE A 148 4.01 -39.91 22.02
N LEU A 149 2.85 -39.35 22.34
CA LEU A 149 2.75 -38.03 22.93
C LEU A 149 3.48 -37.92 24.28
N ASN A 150 3.33 -38.93 25.15
CA ASN A 150 4.04 -38.98 26.42
C ASN A 150 5.55 -39.02 26.21
N SER A 151 6.02 -39.87 25.29
CA SER A 151 7.43 -39.99 24.93
C SER A 151 8.02 -38.66 24.40
N LEU A 152 7.28 -37.94 23.56
CA LEU A 152 7.68 -36.61 23.06
C LEU A 152 7.79 -35.59 24.20
N TYR A 153 6.82 -35.53 25.12
CA TYR A 153 6.91 -34.63 26.27
C TYR A 153 8.00 -35.03 27.26
N ASP A 154 8.27 -36.32 27.40
CA ASP A 154 9.32 -36.81 28.28
C ASP A 154 10.72 -36.48 27.73
N SER A 155 10.84 -36.35 26.40
CA SER A 155 12.04 -35.88 25.70
C SER A 155 12.29 -34.36 25.86
N VAL A 156 11.27 -33.57 26.19
CA VAL A 156 11.42 -32.12 26.43
C VAL A 156 11.86 -31.86 27.88
N PRO A 157 12.94 -31.07 28.12
CA PRO A 157 13.36 -30.77 29.47
C PRO A 157 12.27 -30.04 30.27
N LEU A 158 12.11 -30.41 31.55
CA LEU A 158 11.04 -29.92 32.44
C LEU A 158 10.83 -28.39 32.41
N PRO A 159 11.87 -27.53 32.43
CA PRO A 159 11.69 -26.07 32.38
C PRO A 159 10.96 -25.57 31.13
N TYR A 160 11.09 -26.28 30.01
CA TYR A 160 10.53 -25.86 28.72
C TYR A 160 9.25 -26.59 28.32
N ARG A 161 8.79 -27.55 29.14
CA ARG A 161 7.52 -28.25 28.89
C ARG A 161 6.32 -27.32 28.91
N GLY A 162 6.35 -26.25 29.72
CA GLY A 162 5.30 -25.23 29.75
C GLY A 162 5.14 -24.52 28.39
N TRP A 163 6.25 -24.13 27.76
CA TRP A 163 6.26 -23.51 26.43
C TRP A 163 5.75 -24.47 25.35
N THR A 164 6.22 -25.72 25.38
CA THR A 164 5.79 -26.79 24.46
C THR A 164 4.29 -27.06 24.60
N LEU A 165 3.78 -27.14 25.83
CA LEU A 165 2.37 -27.39 26.11
C LEU A 165 1.46 -26.28 25.58
N VAL A 166 1.79 -25.01 25.85
CA VAL A 166 1.00 -23.88 25.36
C VAL A 166 0.99 -23.83 23.84
N SER A 167 2.15 -24.09 23.22
CA SER A 167 2.29 -24.18 21.77
C SER A 167 1.39 -25.28 21.16
N HIS A 168 1.47 -26.49 21.68
CA HIS A 168 0.65 -27.63 21.23
C HIS A 168 -0.84 -27.39 21.47
N ALA A 169 -1.20 -26.83 22.63
CA ALA A 169 -2.59 -26.48 22.93
C ALA A 169 -3.17 -25.49 21.93
N LEU A 170 -2.41 -24.46 21.53
CA LEU A 170 -2.86 -23.52 20.52
C LEU A 170 -2.98 -24.18 19.14
N GLN A 171 -1.96 -24.95 18.74
CA GLN A 171 -1.96 -25.64 17.45
C GLN A 171 -3.18 -26.58 17.32
N LEU A 172 -3.46 -27.34 18.37
CA LEU A 172 -4.66 -28.19 18.47
C LEU A 172 -5.95 -27.39 18.21
N ILE A 173 -6.07 -26.18 18.77
CA ILE A 173 -7.25 -25.32 18.53
C ILE A 173 -7.30 -24.87 17.08
N LEU A 174 -6.19 -24.42 16.51
CA LEU A 174 -6.12 -23.92 15.13
C LEU A 174 -6.39 -25.03 14.09
N ASP A 175 -6.01 -26.28 14.38
CA ASP A 175 -6.21 -27.41 13.47
C ASP A 175 -7.60 -28.04 13.60
N THR A 176 -8.15 -28.09 14.83
CA THR A 176 -9.42 -28.77 15.09
C THR A 176 -10.63 -27.84 14.93
N CYS A 177 -10.52 -26.58 15.36
CA CYS A 177 -11.65 -25.66 15.37
C CYS A 177 -11.79 -24.91 14.05
N PRO A 178 -13.02 -24.60 13.59
CA PRO A 178 -13.22 -23.71 12.45
C PRO A 178 -12.67 -22.32 12.78
N HIS A 179 -11.98 -21.71 11.80
CA HIS A 179 -11.44 -20.36 11.94
C HIS A 179 -12.60 -19.35 11.93
N ASN A 180 -13.00 -18.91 13.13
CA ASN A 180 -13.99 -17.87 13.35
C ASN A 180 -13.29 -16.63 13.89
N ALA A 181 -13.69 -15.43 13.43
CA ALA A 181 -13.11 -14.16 13.87
C ALA A 181 -13.17 -13.99 15.40
N THR A 182 -14.29 -14.37 16.04
CA THR A 182 -14.47 -14.29 17.51
C THR A 182 -13.48 -15.21 18.24
N LEU A 183 -13.30 -16.45 17.75
CA LEU A 183 -12.35 -17.39 18.35
C LEU A 183 -10.92 -16.83 18.30
N LEU A 184 -10.51 -16.38 17.12
CA LEU A 184 -9.17 -15.88 16.88
C LEU A 184 -8.91 -14.57 17.64
N ASP A 185 -9.88 -13.66 17.72
CA ASP A 185 -9.77 -12.41 18.47
C ASP A 185 -9.61 -12.68 19.98
N MET A 186 -10.41 -13.57 20.56
CA MET A 186 -10.26 -13.96 21.97
C MET A 186 -8.96 -14.69 22.26
N LEU A 187 -8.51 -15.59 21.38
CA LEU A 187 -7.20 -16.24 21.52
C LEU A 187 -6.06 -15.23 21.39
N LEU A 188 -6.21 -14.24 20.51
CA LEU A 188 -5.26 -13.16 20.37
C LEU A 188 -5.18 -12.39 21.68
N ASP A 189 -6.31 -12.06 22.28
CA ASP A 189 -6.36 -11.40 23.58
C ASP A 189 -5.64 -12.23 24.67
N ILE A 190 -6.00 -13.50 24.83
CA ILE A 190 -5.35 -14.37 25.83
C ILE A 190 -3.83 -14.45 25.62
N THR A 191 -3.38 -14.60 24.36
CA THR A 191 -1.94 -14.74 24.08
C THR A 191 -1.16 -13.44 24.30
N THR A 192 -1.74 -12.32 23.92
CA THR A 192 -1.09 -11.01 24.07
C THR A 192 -1.06 -10.56 25.55
N ASP A 193 -2.11 -10.82 26.33
CA ASP A 193 -2.12 -10.55 27.79
C ASP A 193 -1.07 -11.36 28.56
N GLN A 194 -0.67 -12.50 28.00
CA GLN A 194 0.27 -13.44 28.60
C GLN A 194 1.68 -13.32 28.02
N GLY A 195 1.94 -12.28 27.20
CA GLY A 195 3.25 -12.02 26.59
C GLY A 195 3.71 -13.11 25.60
N LEU A 196 2.78 -13.81 24.97
CA LEU A 196 3.08 -14.92 24.05
C LEU A 196 3.29 -14.43 22.60
N THR A 197 4.27 -13.55 22.38
CA THR A 197 4.48 -12.81 21.12
C THR A 197 4.43 -13.67 19.86
N TYR A 198 5.16 -14.79 19.81
CA TYR A 198 5.17 -15.69 18.64
C TYR A 198 3.77 -16.26 18.33
N ARG A 199 3.01 -16.60 19.38
CA ARG A 199 1.66 -17.17 19.24
C ARG A 199 0.66 -16.10 18.83
N SER A 200 0.78 -14.90 19.40
CA SER A 200 -0.01 -13.74 19.00
C SER A 200 0.23 -13.40 17.52
N ASN A 201 1.47 -13.48 17.03
CA ASN A 201 1.77 -13.30 15.60
C ASN A 201 1.07 -14.34 14.72
N THR A 202 1.06 -15.61 15.15
CA THR A 202 0.42 -16.72 14.42
C THR A 202 -1.11 -16.54 14.36
N ILE A 203 -1.72 -16.16 15.48
CA ILE A 203 -3.16 -15.91 15.56
C ILE A 203 -3.54 -14.68 14.74
N LEU A 204 -2.77 -13.59 14.84
CA LEU A 204 -2.97 -12.39 14.04
C LEU A 204 -2.90 -12.73 12.54
N ARG A 205 -1.90 -13.51 12.11
CA ARG A 205 -1.79 -13.96 10.72
C ARG A 205 -3.05 -14.72 10.28
N SER A 206 -3.54 -15.64 11.11
CA SER A 206 -4.74 -16.44 10.82
C SER A 206 -6.00 -15.57 10.74
N LEU A 207 -6.14 -14.58 11.64
CA LEU A 207 -7.25 -13.63 11.66
C LEU A 207 -7.24 -12.73 10.43
N LEU A 208 -6.06 -12.24 10.02
CA LEU A 208 -5.90 -11.45 8.82
C LEU A 208 -6.17 -12.28 7.55
N LEU A 209 -5.71 -13.53 7.49
CA LEU A 209 -6.04 -14.45 6.40
C LEU A 209 -7.55 -14.66 6.30
N LEU A 210 -8.23 -14.89 7.43
CA LEU A 210 -9.69 -15.03 7.47
C LEU A 210 -10.40 -13.76 6.97
N ALA A 211 -9.92 -12.57 7.35
CA ALA A 211 -10.53 -11.29 6.96
C ALA A 211 -10.31 -10.94 5.49
N LEU A 212 -9.12 -11.25 4.96
CA LEU A 212 -8.65 -10.81 3.64
C LEU A 212 -8.92 -11.84 2.54
N THR A 213 -9.01 -13.13 2.86
CA THR A 213 -9.24 -14.18 1.86
C THR A 213 -10.70 -14.15 1.41
N PRO A 214 -10.98 -14.03 0.09
CA PRO A 214 -12.33 -14.11 -0.42
C PRO A 214 -12.87 -15.54 -0.22
N PRO A 215 -14.09 -15.72 0.32
CA PRO A 215 -14.64 -17.06 0.55
C PRO A 215 -14.95 -17.81 -0.76
N SER A 216 -15.18 -17.07 -1.85
CA SER A 216 -15.29 -17.60 -3.21
C SER A 216 -14.81 -16.54 -4.21
N LEU A 217 -14.56 -16.94 -5.45
CA LEU A 217 -14.18 -16.02 -6.53
C LEU A 217 -15.22 -14.91 -6.79
N SER A 218 -16.49 -15.18 -6.47
CA SER A 218 -17.60 -14.25 -6.69
C SER A 218 -17.87 -13.32 -5.51
N HIS A 219 -17.30 -13.60 -4.33
CA HIS A 219 -17.58 -12.83 -3.12
C HIS A 219 -16.36 -12.02 -2.70
N PRO A 220 -16.54 -10.73 -2.36
CA PRO A 220 -15.45 -9.95 -1.82
C PRO A 220 -14.99 -10.53 -0.47
N PRO A 221 -13.74 -10.27 -0.07
CA PRO A 221 -13.25 -10.54 1.28
C PRO A 221 -14.20 -10.02 2.36
N ALA A 222 -14.26 -10.73 3.49
CA ALA A 222 -15.11 -10.36 4.62
C ALA A 222 -14.84 -8.92 5.12
N ILE A 223 -13.59 -8.46 5.04
CA ILE A 223 -13.18 -7.11 5.43
C ILE A 223 -13.84 -5.99 4.59
N CYS A 224 -14.33 -6.29 3.39
CA CYS A 224 -14.96 -5.31 2.52
C CYS A 224 -16.36 -4.89 3.01
N HIS A 225 -16.92 -5.55 4.02
CA HIS A 225 -18.19 -5.16 4.62
C HIS A 225 -18.10 -3.76 5.25
N PRO A 226 -19.09 -2.86 5.07
CA PRO A 226 -19.03 -1.48 5.54
C PRO A 226 -18.81 -1.36 7.06
N ASP A 227 -19.44 -2.23 7.85
CA ASP A 227 -19.29 -2.28 9.32
C ASP A 227 -17.87 -2.68 9.79
N HIS A 228 -16.99 -3.09 8.87
CA HIS A 228 -15.62 -3.48 9.17
C HIS A 228 -14.59 -2.42 8.75
N SER A 229 -15.05 -1.21 8.39
CA SER A 229 -14.13 -0.14 7.99
C SER A 229 -13.10 0.22 9.07
N ASP A 230 -13.40 0.06 10.36
CA ASP A 230 -12.46 0.33 11.46
C ASP A 230 -11.81 -0.92 12.04
N PHE A 231 -12.02 -2.09 11.43
CA PHE A 231 -11.55 -3.37 11.98
C PHE A 231 -10.03 -3.39 12.18
N PHE A 232 -9.24 -3.09 11.15
CA PHE A 232 -7.77 -3.11 11.27
C PHE A 232 -7.22 -2.02 12.18
N VAL A 233 -7.84 -0.84 12.23
CA VAL A 233 -7.42 0.24 13.13
C VAL A 233 -7.64 -0.16 14.59
N ARG A 234 -8.81 -0.75 14.91
CA ARG A 234 -9.09 -1.28 16.25
C ARG A 234 -8.13 -2.41 16.62
N LEU A 235 -7.90 -3.35 15.69
CA LEU A 235 -6.99 -4.47 15.91
C LEU A 235 -5.55 -3.99 16.18
N LEU A 236 -5.06 -3.02 15.39
CA LEU A 236 -3.75 -2.41 15.61
C LEU A 236 -3.68 -1.62 16.92
N ALA A 237 -4.72 -0.86 17.27
CA ALA A 237 -4.76 -0.12 18.53
C ALA A 237 -4.72 -1.06 19.74
N ASN A 238 -5.43 -2.19 19.68
CA ASN A 238 -5.38 -3.23 20.71
C ASN A 238 -3.99 -3.89 20.79
N TRP A 239 -3.38 -4.16 19.63
CA TRP A 239 -2.02 -4.70 19.55
C TRP A 239 -0.98 -3.77 20.22
N ASP A 240 -1.02 -2.48 19.87
CA ASP A 240 -0.13 -1.45 20.42
C ASP A 240 -0.34 -1.23 21.92
N LYS A 241 -1.62 -1.20 22.37
CA LYS A 241 -1.97 -1.06 23.80
C LYS A 241 -1.37 -2.17 24.68
N ARG A 242 -1.16 -3.36 24.13
CA ARG A 242 -0.58 -4.51 24.82
C ARG A 242 0.96 -4.52 24.78
N GLY A 243 1.57 -3.44 24.31
CA GLY A 243 3.03 -3.27 24.27
C GLY A 243 3.73 -4.01 23.13
N LEU A 244 2.98 -4.54 22.16
CA LEU A 244 3.56 -5.23 21.02
C LEU A 244 3.95 -4.25 19.92
N HIS A 245 5.06 -4.53 19.24
CA HIS A 245 5.57 -3.64 18.21
C HIS A 245 4.62 -3.52 17.02
N VAL A 246 4.30 -2.28 16.63
CA VAL A 246 3.50 -1.97 15.44
C VAL A 246 4.16 -2.47 14.15
N SER A 247 5.49 -2.47 14.08
CA SER A 247 6.24 -3.01 12.95
C SER A 247 5.97 -4.51 12.74
N ALA A 248 5.83 -5.28 13.82
CA ALA A 248 5.47 -6.70 13.73
C ALA A 248 4.05 -6.88 13.17
N PHE A 249 3.08 -6.08 13.63
CA PHE A 249 1.72 -6.09 13.08
C PHE A 249 1.74 -5.80 11.58
N CYS A 250 2.41 -4.72 11.16
CA CYS A 250 2.46 -4.31 9.77
C CYS A 250 3.23 -5.31 8.90
N GLY A 251 4.29 -5.94 9.40
CA GLY A 251 4.99 -7.02 8.70
C GLY A 251 4.12 -8.27 8.48
N ILE A 252 3.32 -8.65 9.49
CA ILE A 252 2.37 -9.77 9.34
C ILE A 252 1.26 -9.40 8.35
N PHE A 253 0.70 -8.20 8.47
CA PHE A 253 -0.30 -7.69 7.53
C PHE A 253 0.21 -7.68 6.09
N ASP A 254 1.40 -7.13 5.89
CA ASP A 254 2.07 -7.08 4.59
C ASP A 254 2.26 -8.49 3.99
N SER A 255 2.79 -9.42 4.78
CA SER A 255 2.96 -10.82 4.36
C SER A 255 1.65 -11.50 3.97
N VAL A 256 0.57 -11.23 4.70
CA VAL A 256 -0.76 -11.78 4.37
C VAL A 256 -1.33 -11.14 3.09
N MET A 257 -1.18 -9.83 2.90
CA MET A 257 -1.62 -9.16 1.68
C MET A 257 -0.91 -9.67 0.43
N GLN A 258 0.40 -9.93 0.52
CA GLN A 258 1.17 -10.57 -0.55
C GLN A 258 0.69 -11.99 -0.86
N GLN A 259 0.24 -12.75 0.15
CA GLN A 259 -0.29 -14.10 -0.02
C GLN A 259 -1.70 -14.11 -0.65
N VAL A 260 -2.58 -13.20 -0.23
CA VAL A 260 -4.00 -13.19 -0.65
C VAL A 260 -4.19 -12.67 -2.07
N GLN A 261 -3.37 -11.71 -2.52
CA GLN A 261 -3.41 -11.15 -3.89
C GLN A 261 -4.81 -10.70 -4.36
N SER A 262 -5.65 -10.20 -3.45
CA SER A 262 -7.01 -9.76 -3.77
C SER A 262 -7.09 -8.25 -3.99
N ILE A 263 -7.51 -7.83 -5.18
CA ILE A 263 -7.74 -6.40 -5.52
C ILE A 263 -8.71 -5.76 -4.53
N ASN A 264 -9.78 -6.47 -4.16
CA ASN A 264 -10.81 -5.96 -3.26
C ASN A 264 -10.26 -5.74 -1.83
N ALA A 265 -9.33 -6.58 -1.40
CA ALA A 265 -8.67 -6.43 -0.10
C ALA A 265 -7.79 -5.17 -0.05
N TRP A 266 -7.06 -4.89 -1.14
CA TRP A 266 -6.25 -3.68 -1.28
C TRP A 266 -7.11 -2.41 -1.36
N SER A 267 -8.25 -2.47 -2.04
CA SER A 267 -9.11 -1.30 -2.27
C SER A 267 -10.17 -1.07 -1.19
N CYS A 268 -10.21 -1.87 -0.12
CA CYS A 268 -11.27 -1.74 0.88
C CYS A 268 -11.02 -0.56 1.84
N LYS A 269 -12.11 0.04 2.35
CA LYS A 269 -12.06 1.18 3.29
C LYS A 269 -11.24 0.89 4.54
N ALA A 270 -11.22 -0.36 5.01
CA ALA A 270 -10.44 -0.76 6.19
C ALA A 270 -8.93 -0.68 5.97
N THR A 271 -8.44 -1.13 4.81
CA THR A 271 -7.03 -1.03 4.43
C THR A 271 -6.61 0.43 4.28
N THR A 272 -7.44 1.25 3.63
CA THR A 272 -7.19 2.70 3.49
C THR A 272 -7.13 3.40 4.86
N LYS A 273 -8.08 3.11 5.76
CA LYS A 273 -8.08 3.66 7.14
C LYS A 273 -6.86 3.22 7.95
N LEU A 274 -6.44 1.95 7.85
CA LEU A 274 -5.23 1.45 8.50
C LEU A 274 -3.98 2.23 8.07
N LEU A 275 -3.87 2.53 6.78
CA LEU A 275 -2.71 3.22 6.22
C LEU A 275 -2.72 4.70 6.57
N TYR A 276 -3.89 5.33 6.53
CA TYR A 276 -4.05 6.70 7.03
C TYR A 276 -3.73 6.81 8.53
N TYR A 277 -4.12 5.81 9.34
CA TYR A 277 -3.77 5.75 10.76
C TYR A 277 -2.25 5.66 10.97
N ASN A 278 -1.57 4.79 10.22
CA ASN A 278 -0.12 4.63 10.31
C ASN A 278 0.67 5.81 9.75
N ARG A 279 0.11 6.57 8.80
CA ARG A 279 0.74 7.78 8.25
C ARG A 279 1.23 8.75 9.33
N LYS A 280 0.45 8.94 10.39
CA LYS A 280 0.78 9.86 11.49
C LYS A 280 1.67 9.22 12.55
N LYS A 281 1.46 7.92 12.84
CA LYS A 281 2.11 7.24 13.98
C LYS A 281 3.42 6.54 13.61
N LYS A 282 3.46 5.84 12.48
CA LYS A 282 4.51 4.92 12.06
C LYS A 282 4.65 4.93 10.52
N PRO A 283 5.26 5.98 9.95
CA PRO A 283 5.36 6.15 8.49
C PRO A 283 6.10 5.00 7.79
N HIS A 284 7.09 4.37 8.42
CA HIS A 284 7.81 3.21 7.86
C HIS A 284 6.87 2.03 7.53
N CYS A 285 5.80 1.83 8.31
CA CYS A 285 4.81 0.80 8.04
C CYS A 285 4.03 1.06 6.74
N VAL A 286 3.71 2.33 6.47
CA VAL A 286 3.04 2.73 5.22
C VAL A 286 3.94 2.46 4.03
N VAL A 287 5.24 2.71 4.18
CA VAL A 287 6.23 2.44 3.14
C VAL A 287 6.34 0.93 2.85
N LEU A 288 6.43 0.10 3.89
CA LEU A 288 6.47 -1.37 3.73
C LEU A 288 5.26 -1.88 2.94
N ILE A 289 4.06 -1.47 3.35
CA ILE A 289 2.81 -1.88 2.69
C ILE A 289 2.72 -1.31 1.26
N GLY A 290 3.21 -0.09 1.05
CA GLY A 290 3.34 0.52 -0.28
C GLY A 290 4.24 -0.27 -1.23
N CYS A 291 5.36 -0.81 -0.74
CA CYS A 291 6.24 -1.68 -1.53
C CYS A 291 5.50 -2.93 -2.01
N SER A 292 4.71 -3.56 -1.16
CA SER A 292 3.91 -4.73 -1.52
C SER A 292 2.78 -4.40 -2.47
N LEU A 293 2.16 -3.22 -2.35
CA LEU A 293 1.17 -2.75 -3.33
C LEU A 293 1.82 -2.56 -4.71
N ILE A 294 3.02 -1.98 -4.79
CA ILE A 294 3.76 -1.83 -6.05
C ILE A 294 4.02 -3.21 -6.69
N ARG A 295 4.53 -4.17 -5.91
CA ARG A 295 4.75 -5.55 -6.39
C ARG A 295 3.45 -6.20 -6.86
N PHE A 296 2.36 -5.99 -6.11
CA PHE A 296 1.04 -6.47 -6.49
C PHE A 296 0.55 -5.86 -7.81
N LEU A 297 0.62 -4.54 -7.97
CA LEU A 297 0.24 -3.85 -9.21
C LEU A 297 1.07 -4.32 -10.40
N GLN A 298 2.37 -4.56 -10.20
CA GLN A 298 3.24 -5.11 -11.25
C GLN A 298 2.87 -6.55 -11.63
N SER A 299 2.50 -7.38 -10.65
CA SER A 299 2.03 -8.74 -10.90
C SER A 299 0.72 -8.76 -11.72
N LEU A 300 -0.15 -7.76 -11.53
CA LEU A 300 -1.36 -7.58 -12.35
C LEU A 300 -1.03 -7.16 -13.79
N GLY A 301 -0.05 -6.25 -13.97
CA GLY A 301 0.36 -5.74 -15.29
C GLY A 301 1.14 -6.73 -16.14
N SER A 302 1.90 -7.63 -15.51
CA SER A 302 2.69 -8.68 -16.17
C SER A 302 1.83 -9.85 -16.67
N GLY A 303 0.51 -9.80 -16.44
CA GLY A 303 -0.45 -10.89 -16.59
C GLY A 303 -0.76 -11.32 -18.02
N GLU A 304 0.23 -11.83 -18.74
CA GLU A 304 0.02 -12.96 -19.66
C GLU A 304 -0.44 -14.22 -18.89
N ALA A 305 -0.23 -14.25 -17.56
CA ALA A 305 -0.56 -15.37 -16.68
C ALA A 305 -2.06 -15.56 -16.34
N CYS A 306 -2.91 -14.53 -16.45
CA CYS A 306 -4.34 -14.66 -16.16
C CYS A 306 -5.18 -15.12 -17.37
N ASN A 307 -4.57 -15.29 -18.55
CA ASN A 307 -5.28 -15.62 -19.78
C ASN A 307 -5.90 -17.03 -19.79
N ASN A 308 -5.50 -17.92 -18.88
CA ASN A 308 -5.90 -19.34 -18.93
C ASN A 308 -7.08 -19.73 -18.04
N GLN A 309 -7.60 -18.86 -17.15
CA GLN A 309 -8.62 -19.32 -16.20
C GLN A 309 -10.05 -18.85 -16.42
N ASN A 310 -10.37 -17.77 -17.15
CA ASN A 310 -11.77 -17.31 -17.25
C ASN A 310 -12.11 -16.51 -18.53
N GLN A 311 -11.75 -17.01 -19.72
CA GLN A 311 -12.22 -16.37 -20.97
C GLN A 311 -13.73 -16.57 -21.24
N SER A 312 -14.44 -17.39 -20.47
CA SER A 312 -15.75 -17.85 -20.94
C SER A 312 -16.97 -17.04 -20.52
N ASN A 313 -16.93 -16.05 -19.62
CA ASN A 313 -18.17 -15.30 -19.33
C ASN A 313 -17.93 -13.84 -18.89
N GLY A 314 -18.10 -12.93 -19.86
CA GLY A 314 -18.70 -11.60 -19.71
C GLY A 314 -18.08 -10.63 -18.71
N LEU A 315 -17.25 -9.69 -19.19
CA LEU A 315 -17.65 -8.32 -19.57
C LEU A 315 -17.63 -7.32 -18.38
N VAL A 316 -16.58 -6.49 -18.41
CA VAL A 316 -16.51 -5.10 -17.88
C VAL A 316 -16.30 -4.95 -16.37
N SER A 317 -15.08 -4.54 -15.96
CA SER A 317 -14.81 -3.49 -14.93
C SER A 317 -13.41 -3.52 -14.27
N HIS A 318 -12.48 -4.40 -14.65
CA HIS A 318 -11.13 -4.41 -14.04
C HIS A 318 -10.32 -3.10 -14.13
N PRO A 319 -10.38 -2.29 -15.21
CA PRO A 319 -9.58 -1.06 -15.32
C PRO A 319 -9.90 0.00 -14.25
N CYS A 320 -11.13 0.03 -13.75
CA CYS A 320 -11.55 1.00 -12.74
C CYS A 320 -10.90 0.72 -11.37
N ARG A 321 -10.78 -0.57 -11.00
CA ARG A 321 -10.22 -0.93 -9.69
C ARG A 321 -8.71 -0.75 -9.63
N THR A 322 -8.00 -1.04 -10.72
CA THR A 322 -6.56 -0.77 -10.80
C THR A 322 -6.25 0.71 -10.73
N THR A 323 -7.07 1.57 -11.36
CA THR A 323 -6.87 3.03 -11.26
C THR A 323 -7.17 3.56 -9.85
N ALA A 324 -8.15 3.00 -9.14
CA ALA A 324 -8.38 3.33 -7.73
C ALA A 324 -7.16 2.98 -6.86
N LEU A 325 -6.59 1.78 -7.01
CA LEU A 325 -5.38 1.38 -6.28
C LEU A 325 -4.17 2.26 -6.61
N GLN A 326 -4.02 2.68 -7.87
CA GLN A 326 -2.96 3.60 -8.28
C GLN A 326 -3.12 4.99 -7.65
N ARG A 327 -4.34 5.53 -7.59
CA ARG A 327 -4.61 6.78 -6.87
C ARG A 327 -4.30 6.64 -5.39
N THR A 328 -4.73 5.55 -4.78
CA THR A 328 -4.42 5.26 -3.39
C THR A 328 -2.91 5.17 -3.14
N LEU A 329 -2.15 4.54 -4.04
CA LEU A 329 -0.68 4.54 -3.96
C LEU A 329 -0.12 5.96 -4.11
N HIS A 330 -0.64 6.77 -5.03
CA HIS A 330 -0.23 8.17 -5.22
C HIS A 330 -0.44 8.99 -3.95
N ASP A 331 -1.61 8.88 -3.33
CA ASP A 331 -1.93 9.55 -2.08
C ASP A 331 -0.95 9.14 -0.97
N TRP A 332 -0.54 7.86 -0.95
CA TRP A 332 0.43 7.35 0.02
C TRP A 332 1.86 7.84 -0.24
N VAL A 333 2.34 7.83 -1.48
CA VAL A 333 3.68 8.33 -1.81
C VAL A 333 3.75 9.84 -1.55
N THR A 334 2.73 10.59 -1.96
CA THR A 334 2.60 12.02 -1.64
C THR A 334 2.61 12.24 -0.13
N SER A 335 1.89 11.42 0.61
CA SER A 335 1.90 11.43 2.07
C SER A 335 3.29 11.18 2.68
N VAL A 336 4.01 10.18 2.18
CA VAL A 336 5.39 9.87 2.59
C VAL A 336 6.27 11.08 2.29
N LEU A 337 6.17 11.66 1.09
CA LEU A 337 6.89 12.87 0.69
C LEU A 337 6.64 14.04 1.66
N SER A 338 5.38 14.34 1.98
CA SER A 338 5.03 15.38 2.97
C SER A 338 5.64 15.08 4.35
N HIS A 339 5.60 13.81 4.78
CA HIS A 339 6.15 13.41 6.08
C HIS A 339 7.67 13.53 6.11
N GLN A 340 8.36 13.18 5.02
CA GLN A 340 9.81 13.34 4.88
C GLN A 340 10.20 14.80 4.99
N LEU A 341 9.50 15.68 4.27
CA LEU A 341 9.71 17.13 4.31
C LEU A 341 9.54 17.69 5.72
N ARG A 342 8.47 17.30 6.43
CA ARG A 342 8.22 17.73 7.81
C ARG A 342 9.26 17.18 8.78
N ALA A 343 9.59 15.90 8.67
CA ALA A 343 10.57 15.25 9.52
C ALA A 343 11.94 15.91 9.37
N TRP A 344 12.33 16.25 8.14
CA TRP A 344 13.58 16.95 7.87
C TRP A 344 13.65 18.33 8.54
N LYS A 345 12.56 19.11 8.48
CA LYS A 345 12.50 20.42 9.14
C LYS A 345 12.54 20.34 10.67
N LEU A 346 11.97 19.28 11.25
CA LEU A 346 11.77 19.17 12.70
C LEU A 346 12.84 18.37 13.43
N MET A 347 13.59 17.50 12.75
CA MET A 347 14.43 16.51 13.40
C MET A 347 15.92 16.72 13.14
N ASP A 348 16.65 17.12 14.19
CA ASP A 348 18.12 17.13 14.27
C ASP A 348 18.70 15.68 14.27
N GLY A 349 18.58 14.96 13.15
CA GLY A 349 19.40 13.76 12.89
C GLY A 349 18.79 12.37 13.14
N LYS A 350 17.50 12.25 13.52
CA LYS A 350 16.81 10.94 13.63
C LYS A 350 16.15 10.48 12.33
N TRP A 351 16.74 10.82 11.19
CA TRP A 351 16.13 10.62 9.88
C TRP A 351 16.44 9.26 9.24
N ASN A 352 17.46 8.55 9.73
CA ASN A 352 17.98 7.33 9.09
C ASN A 352 16.90 6.26 8.84
N ASP A 353 16.06 5.92 9.84
CA ASP A 353 15.03 4.88 9.68
C ASP A 353 14.01 5.23 8.58
N LEU A 354 13.70 6.51 8.46
CA LEU A 354 12.72 7.04 7.52
C LEU A 354 13.34 7.20 6.12
N GLU A 355 14.61 7.55 6.04
CA GLU A 355 15.41 7.53 4.81
C GLU A 355 15.51 6.10 4.26
N ASP A 356 15.92 5.13 5.09
CA ASP A 356 16.05 3.71 4.72
C ASP A 356 14.71 3.15 4.20
N SER A 357 13.61 3.50 4.87
CA SER A 357 12.28 3.11 4.42
C SER A 357 11.96 3.69 3.03
N ALA A 358 12.16 4.99 2.82
CA ALA A 358 11.88 5.60 1.52
C ALA A 358 12.80 5.09 0.41
N MET A 359 14.05 4.75 0.73
CA MET A 359 14.96 4.08 -0.20
C MET A 359 14.43 2.70 -0.59
N MET A 360 13.97 1.89 0.36
CA MET A 360 13.33 0.59 0.07
C MET A 360 12.12 0.74 -0.87
N LEU A 361 11.34 1.82 -0.73
CA LEU A 361 10.22 2.12 -1.64
C LEU A 361 10.68 2.41 -3.06
N LEU A 362 11.71 3.25 -3.20
CA LEU A 362 12.27 3.63 -4.50
C LEU A 362 12.95 2.44 -5.18
N GLU A 363 13.69 1.62 -4.43
CA GLU A 363 14.28 0.37 -4.92
C GLU A 363 13.19 -0.58 -5.43
N THR A 364 12.14 -0.80 -4.64
CA THR A 364 11.02 -1.65 -5.05
C THR A 364 10.33 -1.11 -6.30
N CYS A 365 10.15 0.21 -6.41
CA CYS A 365 9.61 0.88 -7.60
C CYS A 365 10.52 0.70 -8.83
N HIS A 366 11.83 0.78 -8.63
CA HIS A 366 12.82 0.58 -9.67
C HIS A 366 12.81 -0.86 -10.18
N GLU A 367 12.89 -1.84 -9.27
CA GLU A 367 12.87 -3.28 -9.54
C GLU A 367 11.60 -3.71 -10.27
N CYS A 368 10.44 -3.21 -9.82
CA CYS A 368 9.16 -3.51 -10.45
C CYS A 368 8.96 -2.77 -11.78
N GLY A 369 9.88 -1.88 -12.17
CA GLY A 369 9.73 -1.06 -13.37
C GLY A 369 8.55 -0.10 -13.30
N ALA A 370 7.98 0.14 -12.11
CA ALA A 370 6.78 0.98 -11.91
C ALA A 370 6.97 2.41 -12.44
N HIS A 371 8.21 2.92 -12.39
CA HIS A 371 8.61 4.19 -13.00
C HIS A 371 8.55 4.23 -14.54
N LYS A 372 8.54 3.08 -15.22
CA LYS A 372 8.49 2.97 -16.69
C LYS A 372 7.11 2.61 -17.23
N VAL A 373 6.19 2.15 -16.38
CA VAL A 373 4.91 1.61 -16.85
C VAL A 373 3.99 2.76 -17.28
N GLN A 374 4.06 3.11 -18.56
CA GLN A 374 3.04 3.90 -19.23
C GLN A 374 1.79 3.01 -19.45
N VAL A 375 1.01 2.72 -18.39
CA VAL A 375 -0.22 1.93 -18.52
C VAL A 375 -1.28 2.75 -19.27
N GLY A 376 -1.25 2.66 -20.60
CA GLY A 376 -2.25 3.23 -21.49
C GLY A 376 -2.39 4.76 -21.42
N THR A 377 -3.20 5.31 -22.31
CA THR A 377 -3.46 6.76 -22.42
C THR A 377 -4.29 7.35 -21.28
N TYR A 378 -4.48 6.62 -20.17
CA TYR A 378 -5.23 7.10 -19.03
C TYR A 378 -4.30 7.79 -18.03
N VAL A 379 -4.65 9.03 -17.72
CA VAL A 379 -3.94 10.06 -16.94
C VAL A 379 -3.33 9.63 -15.58
N PRO A 380 -3.83 8.62 -14.83
CA PRO A 380 -3.33 8.36 -13.46
C PRO A 380 -1.86 7.91 -13.35
N ASN A 381 -1.29 7.24 -14.36
CA ASN A 381 0.03 6.61 -14.22
C ASN A 381 1.20 7.60 -14.25
N ARG A 382 1.03 8.75 -14.93
CA ARG A 382 2.09 9.77 -14.99
C ARG A 382 2.35 10.37 -13.62
N ILE A 383 1.29 10.50 -12.82
CA ILE A 383 1.33 11.12 -11.49
C ILE A 383 2.26 10.32 -10.55
N LEU A 384 2.18 8.99 -10.54
CA LEU A 384 3.03 8.15 -9.68
C LEU A 384 4.53 8.28 -9.98
N SER A 385 4.91 8.34 -11.26
CA SER A 385 6.31 8.51 -11.64
C SER A 385 6.87 9.85 -11.14
N HIS A 386 6.04 10.90 -11.15
CA HIS A 386 6.39 12.23 -10.65
C HIS A 386 6.64 12.21 -9.14
N ASP A 387 5.83 11.47 -8.37
CA ASP A 387 6.03 11.34 -6.92
C ASP A 387 7.33 10.62 -6.59
N PHE A 388 7.69 9.56 -7.32
CA PHE A 388 8.93 8.83 -7.10
C PHE A 388 10.16 9.66 -7.46
N ILE A 389 10.12 10.43 -8.56
CA ILE A 389 11.20 11.36 -8.95
C ILE A 389 11.33 12.48 -7.92
N SER A 390 10.19 13.01 -7.45
CA SER A 390 10.11 14.00 -6.37
C SER A 390 10.74 13.48 -5.08
N LEU A 391 10.38 12.26 -4.66
CA LEU A 391 10.94 11.61 -3.47
C LEU A 391 12.43 11.33 -3.64
N ALA A 392 12.86 10.80 -4.79
CA ALA A 392 14.27 10.51 -5.07
C ALA A 392 15.14 11.78 -5.04
N THR A 393 14.61 12.89 -5.57
CA THR A 393 15.32 14.18 -5.56
C THR A 393 15.38 14.77 -4.15
N LEU A 394 14.31 14.63 -3.36
CA LEU A 394 14.33 15.01 -1.96
C LEU A 394 15.41 14.25 -1.18
N LEU A 395 15.45 12.91 -1.34
CA LEU A 395 16.45 12.08 -0.69
C LEU A 395 17.86 12.42 -1.19
N LEU A 396 18.06 12.66 -2.49
CA LEU A 396 19.36 13.04 -3.05
C LEU A 396 19.90 14.33 -2.41
N SER A 397 19.00 15.27 -2.13
CA SER A 397 19.34 16.59 -1.58
C SER A 397 19.77 16.55 -0.11
N TYR A 398 19.29 15.57 0.64
CA TYR A 398 19.52 15.47 2.09
C TYR A 398 20.35 14.26 2.52
N SER A 399 20.43 13.22 1.69
CA SER A 399 21.14 11.98 2.00
C SER A 399 22.65 12.20 2.07
N GLN A 400 23.20 11.82 3.24
CA GLN A 400 24.63 11.71 3.46
C GLN A 400 25.16 10.31 3.10
N ASN A 401 24.28 9.33 2.94
CA ASN A 401 24.64 7.95 2.66
C ASN A 401 25.09 7.79 1.19
N TYR A 402 26.36 7.41 1.00
CA TYR A 402 26.95 7.24 -0.32
C TYR A 402 26.27 6.13 -1.14
N CYS A 403 25.85 5.03 -0.49
CA CYS A 403 25.21 3.91 -1.17
C CYS A 403 23.86 4.31 -1.76
N HIS A 404 23.02 4.99 -0.97
CA HIS A 404 21.72 5.52 -1.42
C HIS A 404 21.90 6.47 -2.60
N ARG A 405 22.88 7.38 -2.52
CA ARG A 405 23.16 8.36 -3.57
C ARG A 405 23.40 7.70 -4.92
N LYS A 406 24.17 6.60 -4.99
CA LYS A 406 24.43 5.91 -6.26
C LYS A 406 23.13 5.41 -6.88
N HIS A 407 22.29 4.75 -6.11
CA HIS A 407 21.04 4.18 -6.60
C HIS A 407 20.03 5.26 -7.01
N LEU A 408 19.94 6.35 -6.24
CA LEU A 408 19.12 7.51 -6.58
C LEU A 408 19.56 8.14 -7.91
N LEU A 409 20.87 8.25 -8.16
CA LEU A 409 21.37 8.78 -9.42
C LEU A 409 21.09 7.85 -10.61
N GLU A 410 21.15 6.54 -10.42
CA GLU A 410 20.76 5.57 -11.45
C GLU A 410 19.28 5.71 -11.81
N LEU A 411 18.41 5.84 -10.80
CA LEU A 411 16.98 6.06 -10.99
C LEU A 411 16.71 7.38 -11.74
N LEU A 412 17.25 8.50 -11.25
CA LEU A 412 17.02 9.84 -11.83
C LEU A 412 17.59 10.00 -13.24
N ARG A 413 18.70 9.35 -13.56
CA ARG A 413 19.25 9.34 -14.93
C ARG A 413 18.40 8.56 -15.92
N GLY A 414 17.66 7.56 -15.43
CA GLY A 414 16.77 6.74 -16.24
C GLY A 414 15.42 7.40 -16.57
N THR A 415 15.11 8.55 -15.97
CA THR A 415 13.82 9.23 -16.12
C THR A 415 13.89 10.39 -17.12
N GLU A 416 12.92 10.46 -18.02
CA GLU A 416 12.72 11.61 -18.90
C GLU A 416 11.76 12.60 -18.22
N PRO A 417 12.22 13.78 -17.77
CA PRO A 417 11.35 14.71 -17.08
C PRO A 417 10.33 15.35 -18.03
N GLU A 418 9.10 15.47 -17.55
CA GLU A 418 8.05 16.33 -18.08
C GLU A 418 8.05 17.68 -17.33
N THR A 419 7.34 18.67 -17.85
CA THR A 419 7.23 20.01 -17.22
C THR A 419 6.60 19.96 -15.82
N LEU A 420 5.83 18.92 -15.52
CA LEU A 420 5.08 18.75 -14.26
C LEU A 420 5.68 17.68 -13.35
N THR A 421 6.87 17.16 -13.66
CA THR A 421 7.48 16.04 -12.92
C THR A 421 7.71 16.35 -11.45
N TYR A 422 7.97 17.61 -11.10
CA TYR A 422 8.24 18.05 -9.74
C TYR A 422 7.06 18.74 -9.05
N GLU A 423 5.86 18.70 -9.64
CA GLU A 423 4.65 19.26 -9.02
C GLU A 423 4.44 18.74 -7.58
N PRO A 424 4.52 17.43 -7.29
CA PRO A 424 4.33 16.94 -5.93
C PRO A 424 5.39 17.49 -4.95
N LEU A 425 6.66 17.51 -5.33
CA LEU A 425 7.74 18.05 -4.47
C LEU A 425 7.55 19.53 -4.19
N VAL A 426 7.26 20.32 -5.22
CA VAL A 426 7.14 21.77 -5.13
C VAL A 426 5.93 22.16 -4.30
N SER A 427 4.75 21.63 -4.62
CA SER A 427 3.53 21.96 -3.87
C SER A 427 3.61 21.51 -2.42
N GLN A 428 4.20 20.34 -2.12
CA GLN A 428 4.40 19.88 -0.74
C GLN A 428 5.47 20.70 0.01
N THR A 429 6.53 21.14 -0.67
CA THR A 429 7.55 22.01 -0.07
C THR A 429 6.96 23.36 0.32
N PHE A 430 6.07 23.91 -0.51
CA PHE A 430 5.34 25.13 -0.19
C PHE A 430 4.39 24.92 1.00
N LEU A 431 3.56 23.87 0.97
CA LEU A 431 2.61 23.55 2.05
C LEU A 431 3.29 23.27 3.41
N VAL A 432 4.52 22.78 3.42
CA VAL A 432 5.32 22.53 4.64
C VAL A 432 6.22 23.75 4.99
N GLY A 433 6.29 24.74 4.10
CA GLY A 433 6.94 26.04 4.29
C GLY A 433 6.36 26.84 5.45
N THR A 434 7.18 27.55 6.23
CA THR A 434 6.67 28.64 7.08
C THR A 434 6.54 29.96 6.32
N GLY A 435 6.98 30.01 5.06
CA GLY A 435 6.91 31.19 4.20
C GLY A 435 7.64 31.00 2.86
N ILE A 436 7.64 32.06 2.05
CA ILE A 436 8.21 32.04 0.69
C ILE A 436 9.74 31.88 0.68
N GLU A 437 10.45 32.45 1.65
CA GLU A 437 11.92 32.31 1.76
C GLU A 437 12.33 30.88 2.09
N ASP A 438 11.56 30.22 2.96
CA ASP A 438 11.69 28.81 3.32
C ASP A 438 11.53 27.89 2.10
N PHE A 439 10.50 28.19 1.30
CA PHE A 439 10.22 27.50 0.05
C PHE A 439 11.35 27.73 -0.97
N LYS A 440 11.76 28.99 -1.15
CA LYS A 440 12.87 29.39 -2.03
C LYS A 440 14.18 28.67 -1.72
N GLU A 441 14.58 28.66 -0.44
CA GLU A 441 15.80 27.98 0.00
C GLU A 441 15.72 26.47 -0.24
N SER A 442 14.55 25.86 0.01
CA SER A 442 14.35 24.44 -0.23
C SER A 442 14.45 24.08 -1.72
N VAL A 443 13.81 24.84 -2.61
CA VAL A 443 13.88 24.62 -4.06
C VAL A 443 15.31 24.80 -4.58
N ARG A 444 16.02 25.85 -4.15
CA ARG A 444 17.44 26.06 -4.50
C ARG A 444 18.33 24.91 -4.08
N ARG A 445 18.08 24.33 -2.90
CA ARG A 445 18.82 23.16 -2.43
C ARG A 445 18.60 21.95 -3.33
N TYR A 446 17.36 21.69 -3.73
CA TYR A 446 17.05 20.59 -4.65
C TYR A 446 17.73 20.79 -6.00
N ALA A 447 17.64 22.00 -6.56
CA ALA A 447 18.30 22.36 -7.81
C ALA A 447 19.83 22.23 -7.72
N ALA A 448 20.44 22.70 -6.63
CA ALA A 448 21.88 22.57 -6.40
C ALA A 448 22.32 21.10 -6.34
N ALA A 449 21.52 20.22 -5.74
CA ALA A 449 21.80 18.78 -5.71
C ALA A 449 21.73 18.17 -7.13
N LEU A 450 20.71 18.52 -7.92
CA LEU A 450 20.57 18.07 -9.31
C LEU A 450 21.73 18.57 -10.18
N LYS A 451 22.07 19.87 -10.08
CA LYS A 451 23.17 20.50 -10.80
C LYS A 451 24.51 19.86 -10.48
N LYS A 452 24.80 19.64 -9.18
CA LYS A 452 26.02 18.98 -8.70
C LYS A 452 26.22 17.59 -9.32
N HIS A 453 25.13 16.91 -9.66
CA HIS A 453 25.16 15.56 -10.21
C HIS A 453 24.95 15.49 -11.73
N GLY A 454 24.96 16.64 -12.42
CA GLY A 454 24.85 16.73 -13.87
C GLY A 454 23.48 16.33 -14.39
N LEU A 455 22.41 16.74 -13.70
CA LEU A 455 21.01 16.43 -14.04
C LEU A 455 20.24 17.70 -14.50
N PRO A 456 20.69 18.43 -15.53
CA PRO A 456 20.13 19.73 -15.89
C PRO A 456 18.69 19.66 -16.40
N ARG A 457 18.28 18.53 -17.02
CA ARG A 457 16.88 18.34 -17.47
C ARG A 457 15.90 18.31 -16.31
N LEU A 458 16.29 17.62 -15.24
CA LEU A 458 15.49 17.54 -14.02
C LEU A 458 15.51 18.87 -13.28
N GLU A 459 16.65 19.55 -13.26
CA GLU A 459 16.77 20.90 -12.71
C GLU A 459 15.82 21.89 -13.42
N ALA A 460 15.78 21.88 -14.77
CA ALA A 460 14.88 22.75 -15.54
C ALA A 460 13.39 22.44 -15.26
N SER A 461 13.02 21.16 -15.18
CA SER A 461 11.67 20.74 -14.80
C SER A 461 11.30 21.18 -13.38
N LEU A 462 12.23 21.10 -12.44
CA LEU A 462 12.05 21.56 -11.06
C LEU A 462 11.78 23.08 -11.02
N TRP A 463 12.59 23.87 -11.72
CA TRP A 463 12.41 25.32 -11.79
C TRP A 463 11.09 25.71 -12.45
N ALA A 464 10.69 25.02 -13.53
CA ALA A 464 9.41 25.24 -14.18
C ALA A 464 8.21 24.92 -13.26
N CYS A 465 8.29 23.82 -12.49
CA CYS A 465 7.28 23.51 -11.49
C CYS A 465 7.21 24.57 -10.39
N ALA A 466 8.37 25.04 -9.90
CA ALA A 466 8.45 26.09 -8.89
C ALA A 466 7.85 27.41 -9.40
N LEU A 467 8.19 27.82 -10.62
CA LEU A 467 7.63 29.02 -11.26
C LEU A 467 6.11 28.96 -11.33
N ARG A 468 5.55 27.84 -11.83
CA ARG A 468 4.10 27.65 -11.92
C ARG A 468 3.41 27.71 -10.55
N GLU A 469 4.01 27.12 -9.51
CA GLU A 469 3.46 27.17 -8.16
C GLU A 469 3.46 28.61 -7.62
N VAL A 470 4.54 29.36 -7.84
CA VAL A 470 4.62 30.78 -7.47
C VAL A 470 3.61 31.63 -8.22
N GLU A 471 3.41 31.40 -9.51
CA GLU A 471 2.36 32.08 -10.30
C GLU A 471 0.96 31.76 -9.73
N ARG A 472 0.70 30.51 -9.33
CA ARG A 472 -0.54 30.11 -8.67
C ARG A 472 -0.74 30.87 -7.35
N ILE A 473 0.31 31.00 -6.55
CA ILE A 473 0.28 31.74 -5.28
C ILE A 473 0.09 33.24 -5.50
N GLU A 474 0.72 33.82 -6.54
CA GLU A 474 0.56 35.23 -6.91
C GLU A 474 -0.91 35.58 -7.17
N THR A 475 -1.70 34.65 -7.74
CA THR A 475 -3.14 34.85 -7.96
C THR A 475 -3.98 34.80 -6.68
N LEU A 476 -3.48 34.22 -5.60
CA LEU A 476 -4.21 34.03 -4.34
C LEU A 476 -3.89 35.12 -3.30
N ILE A 477 -2.76 35.83 -3.46
CA ILE A 477 -2.31 36.85 -2.52
C ILE A 477 -2.90 38.21 -2.90
N TRP A 478 -3.71 38.78 -2.00
CA TRP A 478 -4.32 40.10 -2.17
C TRP A 478 -3.49 41.23 -1.54
N GLU A 479 -2.62 40.90 -0.59
CA GLU A 479 -1.77 41.87 0.11
C GLU A 479 -0.62 42.37 -0.78
N ARG A 480 -0.57 43.70 -1.01
CA ARG A 480 0.43 44.33 -1.90
C ARG A 480 1.88 44.07 -1.48
N GLU A 481 2.16 44.07 -0.17
CA GLU A 481 3.54 43.90 0.32
C GLU A 481 4.09 42.49 0.05
N LEU A 482 3.27 41.45 0.25
CA LEU A 482 3.60 40.07 -0.12
C LEU A 482 3.69 39.91 -1.64
N GLN A 483 2.85 40.61 -2.40
CA GLN A 483 2.83 40.55 -3.86
C GLN A 483 4.16 40.99 -4.50
N ASP A 484 4.80 42.04 -3.98
CA ASP A 484 6.10 42.49 -4.50
C ASP A 484 7.21 41.46 -4.26
N GLY A 485 7.21 40.80 -3.10
CA GLY A 485 8.14 39.71 -2.80
C GLY A 485 7.95 38.51 -3.73
N VAL A 486 6.70 38.11 -3.96
CA VAL A 486 6.31 37.02 -4.86
C VAL A 486 6.70 37.34 -6.30
N LYS A 487 6.46 38.57 -6.79
CA LYS A 487 6.87 39.01 -8.14
C LYS A 487 8.37 38.95 -8.34
N ARG A 488 9.15 39.50 -7.40
CA ARG A 488 10.63 39.41 -7.47
C ARG A 488 11.10 37.97 -7.51
N PHE A 489 10.48 37.10 -6.72
CA PHE A 489 10.84 35.68 -6.73
C PHE A 489 10.44 34.98 -8.02
N ARG A 490 9.27 35.31 -8.60
CA ARG A 490 8.86 34.83 -9.92
C ARG A 490 9.87 35.22 -11.00
N ASP A 491 10.31 36.47 -11.00
CA ASP A 491 11.29 36.97 -11.97
C ASP A 491 12.64 36.24 -11.82
N GLU A 492 13.10 36.00 -10.59
CA GLU A 492 14.27 35.16 -10.31
C GLU A 492 14.10 33.71 -10.80
N LEU A 493 12.91 33.13 -10.64
CA LEU A 493 12.62 31.77 -11.12
C LEU A 493 12.63 31.70 -12.65
N MET A 494 12.16 32.74 -13.36
CA MET A 494 12.26 32.82 -14.82
C MET A 494 13.72 32.79 -15.28
N GLU A 495 14.59 33.58 -14.65
CA GLU A 495 16.03 33.55 -14.92
C GLU A 495 16.63 32.16 -14.64
N CYS A 496 16.25 31.50 -13.54
CA CYS A 496 16.70 30.14 -13.23
C CYS A 496 16.25 29.10 -14.27
N VAL A 497 15.01 29.21 -14.78
CA VAL A 497 14.50 28.36 -15.86
C VAL A 497 15.35 28.57 -17.12
N GLU A 498 15.54 29.81 -17.55
CA GLU A 498 16.33 30.13 -18.75
C GLU A 498 17.77 29.63 -18.67
N ASP A 499 18.43 29.82 -17.53
CA ASP A 499 19.80 29.36 -17.30
C ASP A 499 19.89 27.83 -17.31
N SER A 500 18.92 27.15 -16.70
CA SER A 500 18.87 25.67 -16.71
C SER A 500 18.60 25.11 -18.11
N GLU A 501 17.74 25.76 -18.91
CA GLU A 501 17.52 25.43 -20.32
C GLU A 501 18.77 25.65 -21.16
N ARG A 502 19.52 26.74 -20.91
CA ARG A 502 20.80 27.02 -21.58
C ARG A 502 21.84 25.94 -21.28
N CYS A 503 22.02 25.57 -20.01
CA CYS A 503 22.92 24.48 -19.63
C CYS A 503 22.50 23.14 -20.28
N PHE A 504 21.20 22.90 -20.40
CA PHE A 504 20.70 21.72 -21.09
C PHE A 504 21.03 21.75 -22.60
N ALA A 505 20.83 22.89 -23.26
CA ALA A 505 21.16 23.08 -24.68
C ALA A 505 22.65 22.87 -24.96
N GLU A 506 23.54 23.39 -24.11
CA GLU A 506 24.98 23.20 -24.22
C GLU A 506 25.39 21.72 -24.12
N LEU A 507 24.78 20.98 -23.20
CA LEU A 507 25.00 19.54 -23.08
C LEU A 507 24.46 18.78 -24.29
N ALA A 508 23.34 19.21 -24.87
CA ALA A 508 22.79 18.61 -26.08
C ALA A 508 23.59 18.93 -27.35
N ASN A 509 24.27 20.09 -27.41
CA ASN A 509 25.14 20.49 -28.51
C ASN A 509 26.32 19.50 -28.71
N SER A 510 26.74 18.78 -27.65
CA SER A 510 27.71 17.69 -27.77
C SER A 510 27.26 16.56 -28.72
N GLY A 511 25.95 16.45 -28.99
CA GLY A 511 25.35 15.50 -29.92
C GLY A 511 25.19 15.99 -31.36
N GLY A 512 25.75 17.15 -31.74
CA GLY A 512 25.70 17.68 -33.12
C GLY A 512 24.40 18.37 -33.52
N TYR A 513 23.53 18.69 -32.57
CA TYR A 513 22.37 19.57 -32.78
C TYR A 513 22.75 20.98 -32.33
N GLU A 514 22.60 21.99 -33.19
CA GLU A 514 22.76 23.39 -32.81
C GLU A 514 21.44 23.90 -32.21
N TRP A 515 21.47 24.43 -30.99
CA TRP A 515 20.34 25.14 -30.39
C TRP A 515 20.53 26.65 -30.59
N GLU A 516 19.49 27.33 -31.06
CA GLU A 516 19.46 28.79 -31.20
C GLU A 516 18.32 29.38 -30.37
N TRP A 517 18.55 30.54 -29.76
CA TRP A 517 17.49 31.31 -29.11
C TRP A 517 16.65 31.95 -30.20
N GLU A 518 15.34 31.68 -30.18
CA GLU A 518 14.40 32.30 -31.12
C GLU A 518 13.64 33.42 -30.38
N PRO A 519 13.97 34.70 -30.66
CA PRO A 519 13.37 35.83 -29.95
C PRO A 519 11.86 35.93 -30.14
N THR A 520 11.31 35.37 -31.23
CA THR A 520 9.88 35.45 -31.51
C THR A 520 9.01 34.58 -30.59
N VAL A 521 9.55 33.47 -30.09
CA VAL A 521 8.87 32.58 -29.15
C VAL A 521 9.50 32.60 -27.76
N GLU A 522 10.53 33.44 -27.56
CA GLU A 522 11.30 33.57 -26.33
C GLU A 522 11.71 32.21 -25.77
N CYS A 523 12.24 31.36 -26.64
CA CYS A 523 12.68 30.03 -26.24
C CYS A 523 13.84 29.49 -27.09
N TRP A 524 14.55 28.51 -26.52
CA TRP A 524 15.58 27.75 -27.24
C TRP A 524 14.92 26.77 -28.20
N ILE A 525 15.19 26.93 -29.50
CA ILE A 525 14.73 26.02 -30.55
C ILE A 525 15.89 25.19 -31.10
N ARG A 526 15.60 23.92 -31.40
CA ARG A 526 16.59 23.06 -32.06
C ARG A 526 16.65 23.45 -33.53
N LYS A 527 17.78 24.01 -33.96
CA LYS A 527 18.01 24.28 -35.37
C LYS A 527 17.97 22.96 -36.11
N LYS A 528 17.11 22.88 -37.14
CA LYS A 528 17.14 21.70 -38.03
C LYS A 528 18.53 21.71 -38.67
N PRO A 529 19.28 20.60 -38.63
CA PRO A 529 20.51 20.53 -39.41
C PRO A 529 20.11 20.90 -40.84
N GLU A 530 20.71 21.95 -41.39
CA GLU A 530 20.48 22.32 -42.77
C GLU A 530 20.84 21.09 -43.59
N ASP A 531 19.84 20.45 -44.21
CA ASP A 531 20.02 19.35 -45.15
C ASP A 531 20.75 19.93 -46.37
N THR A 532 22.06 20.10 -46.22
CA THR A 532 22.99 20.62 -47.23
C THR A 532 23.13 19.69 -48.43
N SER A 533 22.36 18.59 -48.50
CA SER A 533 22.31 17.66 -49.63
C SER A 533 21.15 17.88 -50.61
N SER A 534 20.43 19.01 -50.58
CA SER A 534 19.34 19.29 -51.54
C SER A 534 19.70 20.20 -52.72
N HIS A 535 20.97 20.58 -52.87
CA HIS A 535 21.45 21.11 -54.16
C HIS A 535 21.90 19.97 -55.08
N GLU A 536 21.27 19.95 -56.26
CA GLU A 536 21.56 19.13 -57.44
C GLU A 536 21.00 17.69 -57.51
N ARG A 537 19.67 17.57 -57.63
CA ARG A 537 19.14 16.65 -58.65
C ARG A 537 18.35 17.40 -59.70
N GLY A 538 18.93 17.39 -60.89
CA GLY A 538 18.46 18.05 -62.08
C GLY A 538 17.00 17.73 -62.38
N ARG A 539 16.31 18.79 -62.77
CA ARG A 539 14.96 18.83 -63.33
C ARG A 539 15.02 18.19 -64.73
N GLU A 540 15.07 16.86 -64.79
CA GLU A 540 14.96 16.14 -66.06
C GLU A 540 13.49 16.13 -66.51
N LYS A 541 13.22 16.97 -67.51
CA LYS A 541 11.93 17.09 -68.21
C LYS A 541 11.55 15.74 -68.83
N ARG A 542 10.68 14.97 -68.17
CA ARG A 542 10.01 13.83 -68.83
C ARG A 542 8.79 14.34 -69.59
N LYS A 543 8.89 14.26 -70.92
CA LYS A 543 7.86 14.59 -71.90
C LYS A 543 6.56 13.83 -71.61
N VAL A 544 5.48 14.59 -71.72
CA VAL A 544 4.11 14.13 -71.96
C VAL A 544 4.10 13.24 -73.20
N TYR A 545 3.62 12.00 -73.06
CA TYR A 545 3.08 11.22 -74.15
C TYR A 545 1.64 10.88 -73.80
N GLN A 546 0.72 11.46 -74.57
CA GLN A 546 -0.68 11.11 -74.65
C GLN A 546 -0.79 9.80 -75.45
N GLY A 547 -1.58 8.86 -74.95
CA GLY A 547 -1.90 7.62 -75.63
C GLY A 547 -3.02 6.92 -74.90
N ASP A 548 -4.25 7.16 -75.37
CA ASP A 548 -5.44 6.38 -75.07
C ASP A 548 -5.22 4.89 -75.37
N SER A 549 -5.70 4.00 -74.51
CA SER A 549 -6.74 3.02 -74.86
C SER A 549 -7.12 2.12 -73.68
N ASP A 550 -8.40 1.77 -73.66
CA ASP A 550 -9.14 0.92 -72.74
C ASP A 550 -8.49 -0.43 -72.41
N ALA A 551 -8.70 -0.90 -71.17
CA ALA A 551 -9.50 -2.10 -70.86
C ALA A 551 -9.13 -2.72 -69.49
N SER A 552 -10.16 -2.88 -68.65
CA SER A 552 -10.53 -4.14 -67.99
C SER A 552 -9.71 -4.71 -66.82
N LEU A 553 -10.42 -4.76 -65.67
CA LEU A 553 -10.47 -5.79 -64.62
C LEU A 553 -9.41 -5.85 -63.50
N ASP A 554 -9.96 -5.73 -62.29
CA ASP A 554 -9.71 -6.49 -61.05
C ASP A 554 -8.26 -6.70 -60.56
N CYS A 555 -7.96 -6.16 -59.37
CA CYS A 555 -7.81 -6.97 -58.15
C CYS A 555 -7.43 -6.07 -56.96
N GLU A 556 -8.32 -6.00 -55.97
CA GLU A 556 -8.02 -5.48 -54.63
C GLU A 556 -6.86 -6.27 -54.00
N ARG A 557 -5.76 -5.56 -53.66
CA ARG A 557 -4.79 -6.08 -52.68
C ARG A 557 -4.40 -4.99 -51.70
N ARG A 558 -5.16 -4.95 -50.58
CA ARG A 558 -4.88 -4.19 -49.35
C ARG A 558 -3.44 -4.43 -48.87
N LYS A 559 -2.52 -3.53 -49.20
CA LYS A 559 -1.26 -3.34 -48.46
C LYS A 559 -1.52 -2.35 -47.34
N LYS A 560 -1.72 -2.86 -46.12
CA LYS A 560 -1.67 -2.08 -44.89
C LYS A 560 -0.29 -1.43 -44.77
N ALA A 561 -0.24 -0.12 -44.97
CA ALA A 561 0.91 0.69 -44.58
C ALA A 561 1.09 0.56 -43.06
N ARG A 562 2.18 -0.08 -42.63
CA ARG A 562 2.69 0.06 -41.27
C ARG A 562 3.22 1.50 -41.16
N LEU A 563 2.38 2.40 -40.67
CA LEU A 563 2.81 3.68 -40.11
C LEU A 563 3.69 3.34 -38.91
N GLY A 564 5.00 3.31 -39.14
CA GLY A 564 5.99 3.34 -38.07
C GLY A 564 5.73 4.60 -37.25
N ARG A 565 5.23 4.40 -36.03
CA ARG A 565 5.06 5.43 -35.02
C ARG A 565 6.46 5.95 -34.69
N ARG A 566 6.88 7.02 -35.37
CA ARG A 566 8.06 7.80 -34.99
C ARG A 566 7.78 8.32 -33.58
N SER A 567 8.46 7.75 -32.58
CA SER A 567 8.55 8.36 -31.26
C SER A 567 9.27 9.69 -31.46
N SER A 568 8.53 10.80 -31.55
CA SER A 568 9.12 12.13 -31.51
C SER A 568 9.59 12.35 -30.07
N SER A 569 10.90 12.47 -29.88
CA SER A 569 11.50 12.96 -28.64
C SER A 569 11.13 14.43 -28.48
N ALA A 570 9.88 14.71 -28.12
CA ALA A 570 9.35 16.07 -28.03
C ALA A 570 9.52 16.58 -26.59
N PHE A 571 10.77 16.80 -26.21
CA PHE A 571 11.06 17.88 -25.25
C PHE A 571 11.14 19.16 -26.08
N THR A 572 9.97 19.71 -26.45
CA THR A 572 9.90 21.12 -26.88
C THR A 572 10.24 21.98 -25.66
N SER A 573 10.89 23.14 -25.86
CA SER A 573 11.32 24.02 -24.75
C SER A 573 10.19 24.14 -23.72
N ILE A 574 10.55 24.01 -22.44
CA ILE A 574 9.59 24.05 -21.33
C ILE A 574 8.89 25.41 -21.33
N LEU A 575 9.63 26.48 -21.61
CA LEU A 575 9.09 27.82 -21.81
C LEU A 575 8.08 27.89 -22.96
N SER A 576 8.35 27.26 -24.11
CA SER A 576 7.38 27.25 -25.23
C SER A 576 6.05 26.58 -24.85
N ASN A 577 6.09 25.47 -24.09
CA ASN A 577 4.88 24.80 -23.60
C ASN A 577 4.19 25.59 -22.47
N ALA A 578 4.96 26.22 -21.59
CA ALA A 578 4.44 27.07 -20.51
C ALA A 578 3.76 28.32 -21.08
N LEU A 579 4.38 29.00 -22.04
CA LEU A 579 3.84 30.17 -22.73
C LEU A 579 2.60 29.82 -23.58
N LEU A 580 2.62 28.69 -24.30
CA LEU A 580 1.46 28.19 -25.04
C LEU A 580 0.27 27.86 -24.13
N ASN A 581 0.53 27.39 -22.90
CA ASN A 581 -0.52 27.15 -21.91
C ASN A 581 -0.97 28.45 -21.21
N ARG A 582 -0.07 29.41 -21.00
CA ARG A 582 -0.36 30.74 -20.43
C ARG A 582 -1.31 31.53 -21.32
N GLN A 583 -1.14 31.42 -22.65
CA GLN A 583 -2.07 32.00 -23.62
C GLN A 583 -3.50 31.45 -23.45
N LYS A 584 -3.66 30.13 -23.25
CA LYS A 584 -4.96 29.51 -23.00
C LYS A 584 -5.62 29.92 -21.67
N VAL A 585 -4.83 30.14 -20.62
CA VAL A 585 -5.35 30.54 -19.30
C VAL A 585 -5.86 31.99 -19.35
N HIS A 586 -5.11 32.91 -19.98
CA HIS A 586 -5.57 34.29 -20.17
C HIS A 586 -6.81 34.40 -21.07
N ASP A 587 -6.94 33.53 -22.08
CA ASP A 587 -8.16 33.46 -22.91
C ASP A 587 -9.41 33.01 -22.12
N SER A 588 -9.23 32.26 -21.02
CA SER A 588 -10.33 31.77 -20.18
C SER A 588 -10.74 32.72 -19.04
N ALA A 589 -9.81 33.56 -18.57
CA ALA A 589 -10.02 34.48 -17.45
C ALA A 589 -10.88 35.72 -17.82
N ASN A 590 -11.05 36.03 -19.10
CA ASN A 590 -11.89 37.14 -19.58
C ASN A 590 -13.41 36.84 -19.54
N THR A 591 -13.86 35.82 -18.81
CA THR A 591 -15.26 35.34 -18.85
C THR A 591 -16.00 35.30 -17.51
N PHE A 592 -15.46 35.92 -16.44
CA PHE A 592 -16.14 35.97 -15.13
C PHE A 592 -16.28 37.41 -14.62
N ASP A 593 -17.50 37.93 -14.66
CA ASP A 593 -17.93 39.14 -13.95
C ASP A 593 -18.00 38.84 -12.44
N SER A 594 -17.50 39.79 -11.65
CA SER A 594 -17.36 39.72 -10.19
C SER A 594 -18.67 40.06 -9.46
N GLU A 595 -19.15 39.15 -8.62
CA GLU A 595 -20.04 39.47 -7.49
C GLU A 595 -19.30 39.20 -6.17
N ASP A 596 -19.69 39.99 -5.16
CA ASP A 596 -19.07 40.23 -3.85
C ASP A 596 -18.40 39.02 -3.17
N GLY A 597 -17.15 39.24 -2.71
CA GLY A 597 -16.37 38.28 -1.92
C GLY A 597 -16.14 38.80 -0.50
N ASP A 598 -16.73 38.11 0.47
CA ASP A 598 -16.42 38.26 1.90
C ASP A 598 -14.95 37.91 2.19
N GLU A 599 -14.34 38.71 3.05
CA GLU A 599 -12.96 38.64 3.50
C GLU A 599 -12.76 37.40 4.39
N VAL A 600 -12.24 36.30 3.81
CA VAL A 600 -11.86 35.09 4.56
C VAL A 600 -10.38 35.19 4.93
N GLU A 601 -10.06 35.11 6.23
CA GLU A 601 -8.70 35.10 6.74
C GLU A 601 -7.89 33.94 6.16
N LEU A 602 -6.70 34.26 5.64
CA LEU A 602 -5.78 33.35 4.94
C LEU A 602 -5.41 32.11 5.77
N GLU A 603 -5.38 32.21 7.12
CA GLU A 603 -5.13 31.06 8.01
C GLU A 603 -6.26 30.02 7.98
N ASP A 604 -7.51 30.46 7.85
CA ASP A 604 -8.65 29.55 7.78
C ASP A 604 -8.71 28.84 6.44
N PHE A 605 -8.29 29.47 5.34
CA PHE A 605 -8.15 28.80 4.04
C PHE A 605 -7.11 27.66 4.09
N TYR A 606 -5.96 27.85 4.72
CA TYR A 606 -4.94 26.80 4.85
C TYR A 606 -5.33 25.67 5.82
N ARG A 607 -6.09 25.98 6.89
CA ARG A 607 -6.70 24.96 7.76
C ARG A 607 -7.78 24.17 7.02
N HIS A 608 -8.67 24.85 6.30
CA HIS A 608 -9.74 24.21 5.54
C HIS A 608 -9.20 23.38 4.37
N PHE A 609 -8.12 23.79 3.71
CA PHE A 609 -7.45 22.99 2.68
C PHE A 609 -6.73 21.75 3.26
N SER A 610 -6.18 21.86 4.47
CA SER A 610 -5.59 20.73 5.20
C SER A 610 -6.63 19.74 5.75
N ASP A 611 -7.82 20.25 6.08
CA ASP A 611 -8.96 19.47 6.60
C ASP A 611 -9.82 18.88 5.47
N THR A 612 -9.92 19.51 4.29
CA THR A 612 -10.57 18.90 3.10
C THR A 612 -9.78 17.72 2.52
N LEU A 613 -8.46 17.66 2.75
CA LEU A 613 -7.63 16.47 2.51
C LEU A 613 -7.81 15.37 3.56
N ASN A 614 -8.58 15.63 4.61
CA ASN A 614 -8.99 14.68 5.64
C ASN A 614 -10.51 14.72 5.78
N PRO A 615 -11.28 14.15 4.83
CA PRO A 615 -12.73 14.18 4.92
C PRO A 615 -13.15 13.68 6.30
N SER A 616 -13.89 14.54 7.01
CA SER A 616 -14.69 14.17 8.17
C SER A 616 -15.32 12.81 7.89
N SER A 617 -15.17 11.85 8.81
CA SER A 617 -15.48 10.45 8.56
C SER A 617 -16.96 10.14 8.26
N ASP A 618 -17.82 11.17 8.27
CA ASP A 618 -19.26 11.10 8.03
C ASP A 618 -19.72 11.60 6.65
N ASP A 619 -18.87 12.22 5.83
CA ASP A 619 -19.27 12.59 4.46
C ASP A 619 -19.19 11.38 3.52
N GLY A 620 -20.31 10.66 3.48
CA GLY A 620 -20.59 9.58 2.54
C GLY A 620 -20.70 10.08 1.10
N LEU A 621 -19.58 10.42 0.48
CA LEU A 621 -19.46 10.36 -0.98
C LEU A 621 -19.15 8.92 -1.36
N ASP A 622 -20.19 8.25 -1.84
CA ASP A 622 -20.21 6.89 -2.34
C ASP A 622 -19.41 6.77 -3.65
N LEU A 623 -18.08 6.91 -3.58
CA LEU A 623 -17.19 6.84 -4.73
C LEU A 623 -16.98 5.41 -5.26
N PHE A 624 -17.70 4.42 -4.70
CA PHE A 624 -17.55 3.00 -5.02
C PHE A 624 -18.86 2.26 -5.30
N ALA A 625 -19.98 2.97 -5.45
CA ALA A 625 -21.24 2.38 -5.91
C ALA A 625 -21.34 2.44 -7.45
N TYR A 626 -20.62 1.55 -8.15
CA TYR A 626 -20.92 1.14 -9.53
C TYR A 626 -20.64 -0.35 -9.75
#